data_AF-A0A0P1G386-F1
#
_entry.id   AF-A0A0P1G386-F1
#
_cell.length_a   1.000
_cell.length_b   1.000
_cell.length_c   1.000
_cell.angle_alpha   90.00
_cell.angle_beta   90.00
_cell.angle_gamma   90.00
#
_symmetry.space_group_name_H-M   'P 1'
#
loop_
_entity.id
_entity.type
_entity.pdbx_description
1 polymer ?
#
loop_
_entity_poly.entity_id
_entity_poly.type
_entity_poly.pdbx_seq_one_letter_code
_entity_poly.pdbx_strand_id
1 'polypeptide(L)'
;MTIRKFLQLVSSGVILALPLAAGAQTVDVDARGKQLVLHQDVDLTRKQQRRLDRFLKKADFYGALAANVTDLRDEAFGAAWNKHSLKAATSIAMDSCRHKAKTPSDCVLLATVVPENRTKLPPESQMLSARALREYEYMLLERLDAPNAYFAMATNMKETWAWRVSEKSLADAKTKALQGCRENVKSGKKGKPSAWDKATYKAEHDVCRIRAILMPR
;
A
#
# COMPACT_ATOMS: atom_id res chain seq x y z
N MET A 1 53.55 20.84 -56.10
CA MET A 1 52.54 21.94 -56.14
C MET A 1 51.29 21.31 -56.71
N THR A 2 50.15 21.20 -56.00
CA THR A 2 49.22 22.30 -55.68
C THR A 2 48.24 21.90 -54.54
N ILE A 3 48.25 22.69 -53.47
CA ILE A 3 47.17 23.22 -52.58
C ILE A 3 45.90 22.40 -52.25
N ARG A 4 45.79 22.10 -50.93
CA ARG A 4 44.64 22.03 -49.98
C ARG A 4 43.20 22.36 -50.44
N LYS A 5 42.24 21.49 -50.06
CA LYS A 5 40.91 21.81 -49.45
C LYS A 5 40.48 20.61 -48.56
N PHE A 6 40.59 20.65 -47.23
CA PHE A 6 39.55 21.02 -46.25
C PHE A 6 38.14 20.47 -46.52
N LEU A 7 37.70 19.48 -45.73
CA LEU A 7 36.44 19.57 -44.98
C LEU A 7 36.42 18.55 -43.82
N GLN A 8 36.30 19.08 -42.61
CA GLN A 8 35.99 18.36 -41.38
C GLN A 8 34.49 18.07 -41.32
N LEU A 9 34.11 16.93 -40.74
CA LEU A 9 32.85 16.79 -40.03
C LEU A 9 33.08 15.94 -38.77
N VAL A 10 33.29 16.66 -37.67
CA VAL A 10 33.30 16.12 -36.32
C VAL A 10 31.84 16.02 -35.89
N SER A 11 31.30 14.79 -35.86
CA SER A 11 29.97 14.53 -35.31
C SER A 11 30.04 14.54 -33.79
N SER A 12 29.78 15.69 -33.18
CA SER A 12 29.51 15.81 -31.75
C SER A 12 28.17 15.15 -31.43
N GLY A 13 28.22 13.93 -30.88
CA GLY A 13 27.08 13.28 -30.28
C GLY A 13 26.66 14.00 -29.00
N VAL A 14 25.58 14.77 -29.07
CA VAL A 14 24.92 15.36 -27.90
C VAL A 14 24.17 14.23 -27.16
N ILE A 15 24.77 13.73 -26.07
CA ILE A 15 24.08 12.86 -25.13
C ILE A 15 23.14 13.75 -24.29
N LEU A 16 21.86 13.75 -24.64
CA LEU A 16 20.79 14.32 -23.83
C LEU A 16 20.66 13.52 -22.52
N ALA A 17 21.32 13.99 -21.47
CA ALA A 17 21.09 13.53 -20.11
C ALA A 17 19.72 14.02 -19.65
N LEU A 18 18.70 13.16 -19.76
CA LEU A 18 17.40 13.35 -19.12
C LEU A 18 17.60 13.35 -17.60
N PRO A 19 17.26 14.45 -16.88
CA PRO A 19 17.22 14.42 -15.43
C PRO A 19 16.02 13.57 -15.01
N LEU A 20 16.28 12.32 -14.61
CA LEU A 20 15.33 11.54 -13.82
C LEU A 20 15.20 12.23 -12.46
N ALA A 21 14.31 13.21 -12.38
CA ALA A 21 13.80 13.72 -11.12
C ALA A 21 13.07 12.56 -10.43
N ALA A 22 13.82 11.80 -9.63
CA ALA A 22 13.25 10.89 -8.66
C ALA A 22 12.55 11.73 -7.59
N GLY A 23 11.29 12.08 -7.85
CA GLY A 23 10.44 12.76 -6.87
C GLY A 23 10.46 11.97 -5.57
N ALA A 24 11.04 12.57 -4.53
CA ALA A 24 10.93 12.06 -3.18
C ALA A 24 9.44 12.12 -2.82
N GLN A 25 8.79 10.95 -2.82
CA GLN A 25 7.39 10.82 -2.45
C GLN A 25 7.27 11.21 -0.97
N THR A 26 6.71 12.38 -0.70
CA THR A 26 6.43 12.85 0.66
C THR A 26 5.29 12.00 1.22
N VAL A 27 5.58 11.26 2.28
CA VAL A 27 4.57 10.55 3.05
C VAL A 27 3.86 11.58 3.92
N ASP A 28 2.58 11.82 3.62
CA ASP A 28 1.75 12.69 4.43
C ASP A 28 1.27 11.95 5.69
N VAL A 29 1.48 12.59 6.85
CA VAL A 29 1.19 12.07 8.20
C VAL A 29 -0.10 12.66 8.81
N ASP A 30 -0.78 13.59 8.13
CA ASP A 30 -1.89 14.39 8.68
C ASP A 30 -3.29 13.87 8.31
N ALA A 31 -3.38 12.69 7.69
CA ALA A 31 -4.66 12.03 7.40
C ALA A 31 -5.33 11.47 8.68
N ARG A 32 -5.82 12.36 9.54
CA ARG A 32 -6.59 12.04 10.75
C ARG A 32 -8.09 12.05 10.42
N GLY A 33 -8.81 11.02 10.87
CA GLY A 33 -10.26 10.86 10.69
C GLY A 33 -10.64 9.83 9.60
N LYS A 34 -11.92 9.44 9.54
CA LYS A 34 -12.41 8.43 8.59
C LYS A 34 -13.84 8.71 8.12
N GLN A 35 -14.04 8.59 6.82
CA GLN A 35 -15.35 8.66 6.20
C GLN A 35 -15.84 7.25 5.85
N LEU A 36 -17.04 6.92 6.32
CA LEU A 36 -17.78 5.73 5.89
C LEU A 36 -18.60 6.06 4.64
N VAL A 37 -18.52 5.20 3.64
CA VAL A 37 -19.41 5.20 2.47
C VAL A 37 -20.15 3.87 2.44
N LEU A 38 -21.47 3.92 2.54
CA LEU A 38 -22.34 2.78 2.30
C LEU A 38 -22.70 2.75 0.82
N HIS A 39 -22.49 1.62 0.16
CA HIS A 39 -22.69 1.48 -1.28
C HIS A 39 -24.06 0.88 -1.62
N GLN A 40 -24.67 0.19 -0.66
CA GLN A 40 -25.92 -0.52 -0.80
C GLN A 40 -26.74 -0.30 0.47
N ASP A 41 -28.03 -0.05 0.30
CA ASP A 41 -29.00 -0.11 1.38
C ASP A 41 -29.55 -1.53 1.45
N VAL A 42 -29.00 -2.32 2.37
CA VAL A 42 -29.34 -3.74 2.54
C VAL A 42 -29.85 -3.93 3.95
N ASP A 43 -31.00 -4.58 4.10
CA ASP A 43 -31.50 -5.00 5.39
C ASP A 43 -30.57 -6.03 6.01
N LEU A 44 -29.66 -5.54 6.86
CA LEU A 44 -28.71 -6.38 7.57
C LEU A 44 -29.41 -7.10 8.71
N THR A 45 -29.24 -8.42 8.80
CA THR A 45 -29.62 -9.14 10.01
C THR A 45 -28.80 -8.62 11.21
N ARG A 46 -29.31 -8.81 12.43
CA ARG A 46 -28.62 -8.38 13.66
C ARG A 46 -27.16 -8.81 13.75
N LYS A 47 -26.82 -9.99 13.21
CA LYS A 47 -25.44 -10.50 13.21
C LYS A 47 -24.56 -9.80 12.17
N GLN A 48 -25.12 -9.50 11.00
CA GLN A 48 -24.45 -8.75 9.93
C GLN A 48 -24.19 -7.31 10.37
N GLN A 49 -25.15 -6.69 11.07
CA GLN A 49 -24.96 -5.39 11.70
C GLN A 49 -23.77 -5.40 12.68
N ARG A 50 -23.70 -6.41 13.57
CA ARG A 50 -22.54 -6.55 14.48
C ARG A 50 -21.21 -6.73 13.75
N ARG A 51 -21.19 -7.32 12.55
CA ARG A 51 -19.99 -7.44 11.71
C ARG A 51 -19.59 -6.09 11.13
N LEU A 52 -20.57 -5.33 10.62
CA LEU A 52 -20.36 -3.96 10.17
C LEU A 52 -19.81 -3.10 11.32
N ASP A 53 -20.42 -3.13 12.50
CA ASP A 53 -19.95 -2.37 13.66
C ASP A 53 -18.50 -2.72 14.05
N ARG A 54 -18.16 -4.02 14.04
CA ARG A 54 -16.77 -4.46 14.30
C ARG A 54 -15.80 -4.01 13.22
N PHE A 55 -16.23 -4.02 11.95
CA PHE A 55 -15.44 -3.51 10.85
C PHE A 55 -15.18 -2.01 11.03
N LEU A 56 -16.22 -1.23 11.32
CA LEU A 56 -16.11 0.22 11.56
C LEU A 56 -15.17 0.54 12.72
N LYS A 57 -15.16 -0.25 13.79
CA LYS A 57 -14.22 -0.09 14.91
C LYS A 57 -12.76 -0.40 14.57
N LYS A 58 -12.49 -1.17 13.51
CA LYS A 58 -11.14 -1.63 13.14
C LYS A 58 -10.57 -0.93 11.90
N ALA A 59 -11.44 -0.47 11.01
CA ALA A 59 -11.07 0.25 9.80
C ALA A 59 -10.86 1.72 10.15
N ASP A 60 -9.61 2.07 10.47
CA ASP A 60 -9.19 3.42 10.84
C ASP A 60 -8.48 4.14 9.67
N PHE A 61 -8.51 3.53 8.49
CA PHE A 61 -7.91 4.02 7.26
C PHE A 61 -8.66 3.42 6.06
N TYR A 62 -8.01 3.20 4.90
CA TYR A 62 -8.66 2.48 3.80
C TYR A 62 -9.13 1.09 4.24
N GLY A 63 -10.44 0.87 4.14
CA GLY A 63 -11.09 -0.40 4.43
C GLY A 63 -12.27 -0.65 3.51
N ALA A 64 -12.65 -1.91 3.38
CA ALA A 64 -13.81 -2.35 2.62
C ALA A 64 -14.45 -3.56 3.30
N LEU A 65 -15.77 -3.63 3.20
CA LEU A 65 -16.60 -4.73 3.66
C LEU A 65 -17.51 -5.15 2.50
N ALA A 66 -17.46 -6.43 2.16
CA ALA A 66 -18.31 -7.06 1.17
C ALA A 66 -19.19 -8.12 1.86
N ALA A 67 -20.41 -8.26 1.39
CA ALA A 67 -21.40 -9.20 1.90
C ALA A 67 -22.07 -9.91 0.74
N ASN A 68 -22.45 -11.17 0.95
CA ASN A 68 -23.32 -11.87 0.03
C ASN A 68 -24.79 -11.52 0.33
N VAL A 69 -25.56 -11.13 -0.69
CA VAL A 69 -26.95 -10.68 -0.50
C VAL A 69 -27.97 -11.82 -0.49
N THR A 70 -27.59 -13.03 -0.89
CA THR A 70 -28.47 -14.22 -0.88
C THR A 70 -28.07 -15.22 0.21
N ASP A 71 -26.77 -15.41 0.43
CA ASP A 71 -26.20 -16.24 1.49
C ASP A 71 -26.02 -15.43 2.77
N LEU A 72 -27.07 -15.40 3.60
CA LEU A 72 -27.08 -14.64 4.86
C LEU A 72 -26.29 -15.31 6.00
N ARG A 73 -25.53 -16.38 5.73
CA ARG A 73 -24.68 -17.02 6.74
C ARG A 73 -23.58 -16.05 7.19
N ASP A 74 -23.21 -16.15 8.47
CA ASP A 74 -22.21 -15.28 9.12
C ASP A 74 -20.82 -15.30 8.44
N GLU A 75 -20.57 -16.35 7.66
CA GLU A 75 -19.31 -16.66 7.01
C GLU A 75 -19.17 -15.98 5.65
N ALA A 76 -20.28 -15.61 5.00
CA ALA A 76 -20.32 -15.00 3.67
C ALA A 76 -19.99 -13.49 3.67
N PHE A 77 -19.06 -13.10 4.56
CA PHE A 77 -18.51 -11.75 4.65
C PHE A 77 -17.03 -11.74 4.28
N GLY A 78 -16.66 -10.76 3.47
CA GLY A 78 -15.29 -10.39 3.20
C GLY A 78 -14.98 -9.01 3.78
N ALA A 79 -13.88 -8.88 4.49
CA ALA A 79 -13.48 -7.61 5.08
C ALA A 79 -11.97 -7.42 4.94
N ALA A 80 -11.57 -6.19 4.62
CA ALA A 80 -10.19 -5.77 4.61
C ALA A 80 -10.12 -4.38 5.24
N TRP A 81 -9.21 -4.16 6.17
CA TRP A 81 -9.03 -2.85 6.80
C TRP A 81 -7.54 -2.50 6.85
N ASN A 82 -7.28 -1.19 7.06
CA ASN A 82 -5.94 -0.61 7.15
C ASN A 82 -5.04 -0.92 5.95
N LYS A 83 -5.62 -0.92 4.74
CA LYS A 83 -4.84 -1.09 3.50
C LYS A 83 -4.24 0.22 3.03
N HIS A 84 -3.24 0.15 2.16
CA HIS A 84 -2.61 1.36 1.60
C HIS A 84 -3.40 2.00 0.44
N SER A 85 -4.51 1.40 0.03
CA SER A 85 -5.39 1.96 -0.98
C SER A 85 -6.79 1.38 -0.88
N LEU A 86 -7.78 2.15 -1.34
CA LEU A 86 -9.16 1.66 -1.47
C LEU A 86 -9.24 0.47 -2.44
N LYS A 87 -8.50 0.52 -3.57
CA LYS A 87 -8.45 -0.58 -4.56
C LYS A 87 -8.06 -1.91 -3.90
N ALA A 88 -7.01 -1.92 -3.08
CA ALA A 88 -6.58 -3.12 -2.37
C ALA A 88 -7.63 -3.59 -1.36
N ALA A 89 -8.19 -2.67 -0.58
CA ALA A 89 -9.21 -2.99 0.40
C ALA A 89 -10.43 -3.65 -0.28
N THR A 90 -10.98 -3.03 -1.32
CA THR A 90 -12.13 -3.52 -2.07
C THR A 90 -11.85 -4.87 -2.73
N SER A 91 -10.71 -5.01 -3.42
CA SER A 91 -10.32 -6.26 -4.07
C SER A 91 -10.27 -7.42 -3.06
N ILE A 92 -9.56 -7.23 -1.94
CA ILE A 92 -9.42 -8.24 -0.87
C ILE A 92 -10.76 -8.57 -0.22
N ALA A 93 -11.59 -7.56 0.07
CA ALA A 93 -12.91 -7.78 0.67
C ALA A 93 -13.83 -8.57 -0.27
N MET A 94 -13.92 -8.19 -1.54
CA MET A 94 -14.74 -8.88 -2.53
C MET A 94 -14.28 -10.32 -2.76
N ASP A 95 -12.97 -10.53 -2.94
CA ASP A 95 -12.41 -11.86 -3.13
C ASP A 95 -12.64 -12.76 -1.90
N SER A 96 -12.47 -12.20 -0.69
CA SER A 96 -12.76 -12.93 0.55
C SER A 96 -14.25 -13.25 0.71
N CYS A 97 -15.17 -12.42 0.21
CA CYS A 97 -16.61 -12.74 0.23
C CYS A 97 -16.89 -13.90 -0.72
N ARG A 98 -16.45 -13.75 -1.98
CA ARG A 98 -16.65 -14.73 -3.06
C ARG A 98 -16.11 -16.11 -2.70
N HIS A 99 -14.97 -16.15 -2.01
CA HIS A 99 -14.38 -17.40 -1.57
C HIS A 99 -15.21 -18.15 -0.51
N LYS A 100 -15.95 -17.44 0.34
CA LYS A 100 -16.71 -18.04 1.46
C LYS A 100 -18.18 -18.29 1.13
N ALA A 101 -18.72 -17.57 0.16
CA ALA A 101 -20.11 -17.66 -0.23
C ALA A 101 -20.41 -18.92 -1.06
N LYS A 102 -21.63 -19.46 -0.92
CA LYS A 102 -22.14 -20.53 -1.81
C LYS A 102 -22.42 -20.02 -3.23
N THR A 103 -22.85 -18.77 -3.35
CA THR A 103 -23.18 -18.07 -4.60
C THR A 103 -22.26 -16.86 -4.79
N PRO A 104 -21.01 -17.03 -5.25
CA PRO A 104 -20.02 -15.96 -5.30
C PRO A 104 -20.45 -14.72 -6.11
N SER A 105 -21.32 -14.89 -7.11
CA SER A 105 -21.90 -13.80 -7.91
C SER A 105 -22.65 -12.76 -7.09
N ASP A 106 -23.21 -13.19 -5.95
CA ASP A 106 -24.13 -12.37 -5.14
C ASP A 106 -23.36 -11.59 -4.05
N CYS A 107 -22.03 -11.68 -4.05
CA CYS A 107 -21.19 -10.82 -3.24
C CYS A 107 -21.16 -9.40 -3.79
N VAL A 108 -21.59 -8.44 -2.98
CA VAL A 108 -21.58 -7.01 -3.27
C VAL A 108 -20.71 -6.25 -2.27
N LEU A 109 -20.23 -5.08 -2.67
CA LEU A 109 -19.56 -4.15 -1.78
C LEU A 109 -20.63 -3.47 -0.90
N LEU A 110 -20.56 -3.66 0.41
CA LEU A 110 -21.52 -3.10 1.36
C LEU A 110 -21.06 -1.73 1.85
N ALA A 111 -19.79 -1.65 2.28
CA ALA A 111 -19.24 -0.44 2.88
C ALA A 111 -17.76 -0.25 2.55
N THR A 112 -17.32 0.99 2.48
CA THR A 112 -15.90 1.35 2.43
C THR A 112 -15.58 2.44 3.45
N VAL A 113 -14.37 2.38 3.99
CA VAL A 113 -13.80 3.45 4.81
C VAL A 113 -12.67 4.09 4.02
N VAL A 114 -12.65 5.42 3.98
CA VAL A 114 -11.56 6.22 3.43
C VAL A 114 -11.07 7.21 4.49
N PRO A 115 -9.78 7.55 4.51
CA PRO A 115 -9.28 8.59 5.41
C PRO A 115 -9.95 9.93 5.10
N GLU A 116 -10.25 10.69 6.15
CA GLU A 116 -10.68 12.08 6.01
C GLU A 116 -9.57 12.92 5.36
N ASN A 117 -9.97 13.98 4.66
CA ASN A 117 -9.07 14.90 3.94
C ASN A 117 -8.32 14.31 2.72
N ARG A 118 -8.68 13.12 2.20
CA ARG A 118 -8.09 12.59 0.95
C ARG A 118 -8.10 13.61 -0.21
N THR A 119 -9.16 14.41 -0.32
CA THR A 119 -9.32 15.43 -1.36
C THR A 119 -8.43 16.66 -1.19
N LYS A 120 -7.84 16.85 0.00
CA LYS A 120 -6.89 17.93 0.28
C LYS A 120 -5.44 17.52 0.02
N LEU A 121 -5.21 16.24 -0.27
CA LEU A 121 -3.89 15.71 -0.55
C LEU A 121 -3.56 15.87 -2.04
N PRO A 122 -2.31 16.23 -2.38
CA PRO A 122 -1.82 16.14 -3.74
C PRO A 122 -2.11 14.75 -4.35
N PRO A 123 -2.51 14.65 -5.63
CA PRO A 123 -2.81 13.38 -6.30
C PRO A 123 -1.68 12.34 -6.20
N GLU A 124 -0.44 12.80 -6.07
CA GLU A 124 0.78 12.03 -5.93
C GLU A 124 1.09 11.57 -4.50
N SER A 125 0.40 12.11 -3.49
CA SER A 125 0.61 11.76 -2.08
C SER A 125 0.24 10.30 -1.82
N GLN A 126 1.25 9.50 -1.52
CA GLN A 126 1.06 8.10 -1.16
C GLN A 126 0.84 7.98 0.34
N MET A 127 -0.36 7.53 0.71
CA MET A 127 -0.73 7.44 2.10
C MET A 127 -0.32 6.09 2.73
N LEU A 128 0.20 6.13 3.95
CA LEU A 128 0.47 4.92 4.73
C LEU A 128 -0.79 4.47 5.46
N SER A 129 -0.96 3.15 5.63
CA SER A 129 -1.97 2.65 6.56
C SER A 129 -1.67 3.14 7.98
N ALA A 130 -2.68 3.26 8.83
CA ALA A 130 -2.49 3.69 10.22
C ALA A 130 -1.41 2.89 10.97
N ARG A 131 -1.26 1.60 10.67
CA ARG A 131 -0.18 0.77 11.23
C ARG A 131 1.18 1.16 10.67
N ALA A 132 1.31 1.27 9.34
CA ALA A 132 2.57 1.65 8.71
C ALA A 132 2.98 3.09 9.07
N LEU A 133 2.03 3.99 9.29
CA LEU A 133 2.30 5.35 9.74
C LEU A 133 3.01 5.38 11.09
N ARG A 134 2.54 4.60 12.08
CA ARG A 134 3.21 4.51 13.39
C ARG A 134 4.66 4.01 13.29
N GLU A 135 4.91 3.11 12.36
CA GLU A 135 6.25 2.56 12.12
C GLU A 135 7.16 3.57 11.42
N TYR A 136 6.58 4.39 10.54
CA TYR A 136 7.25 5.53 9.97
C TYR A 136 7.59 6.60 11.03
N GLU A 137 6.65 6.91 11.92
CA GLU A 137 6.88 7.81 13.07
C GLU A 137 7.99 7.29 13.99
N TYR A 138 7.99 5.99 14.27
CA TYR A 138 9.07 5.34 15.02
C TYR A 138 10.43 5.50 14.31
N MET A 139 10.48 5.26 12.99
CA MET A 139 11.69 5.47 12.18
C MET A 139 12.16 6.93 12.20
N LEU A 140 11.26 7.91 12.30
CA LEU A 140 11.62 9.33 12.46
C LEU A 140 12.28 9.60 13.83
N LEU A 141 11.85 8.92 14.89
CA LEU A 141 12.46 9.01 16.22
C LEU A 141 13.87 8.40 16.21
N GLU A 142 14.04 7.21 15.64
CA GLU A 142 15.35 6.54 15.50
C GLU A 142 16.36 7.38 14.72
N ARG A 143 15.91 8.22 13.79
CA ARG A 143 16.79 9.15 13.07
C ARG A 143 17.47 10.17 13.98
N LEU A 144 16.87 10.49 15.13
CA LEU A 144 17.47 11.43 16.08
C LEU A 144 18.76 10.85 16.69
N ASP A 145 18.84 9.52 16.84
CA ASP A 145 19.99 8.82 17.40
C ASP A 145 21.07 8.48 16.36
N ALA A 146 20.73 8.53 15.07
CA ALA A 146 21.66 8.30 13.96
C ALA A 146 21.50 9.35 12.85
N PRO A 147 21.84 10.63 13.11
CA PRO A 147 21.57 11.74 12.19
C PRO A 147 22.36 11.65 10.88
N ASN A 148 23.49 10.95 10.88
CA ASN A 148 24.40 10.81 9.74
C ASN A 148 24.12 9.57 8.86
N ALA A 149 22.98 8.91 9.07
CA ALA A 149 22.69 7.65 8.40
C ALA A 149 21.51 7.73 7.43
N TYR A 150 21.44 6.73 6.54
CA TYR A 150 20.33 6.56 5.62
C TYR A 150 19.25 5.66 6.20
N PHE A 151 17.99 6.02 5.95
CA PHE A 151 16.83 5.26 6.36
C PHE A 151 15.92 5.03 5.15
N ALA A 152 15.31 3.86 5.09
CA ALA A 152 14.30 3.58 4.08
C ALA A 152 13.20 2.68 4.64
N MET A 153 11.97 2.93 4.18
CA MET A 153 10.80 2.13 4.47
C MET A 153 10.20 1.62 3.16
N ALA A 154 9.88 0.33 3.12
CA ALA A 154 9.17 -0.31 2.02
C ALA A 154 7.82 -0.85 2.49
N THR A 155 6.78 -0.73 1.66
CA THR A 155 5.47 -1.34 1.91
C THR A 155 4.88 -1.99 0.65
N ASN A 156 3.94 -2.92 0.84
CA ASN A 156 3.07 -3.42 -0.23
C ASN A 156 1.65 -2.84 -0.13
N MET A 157 0.70 -3.31 -0.94
CA MET A 157 -0.68 -2.79 -0.87
C MET A 157 -1.48 -3.36 0.32
N LYS A 158 -0.97 -4.42 0.95
CA LYS A 158 -1.66 -5.19 2.00
C LYS A 158 -1.37 -4.73 3.41
N GLU A 159 -0.56 -3.69 3.60
CA GLU A 159 -0.04 -3.20 4.89
C GLU A 159 1.22 -3.91 5.40
N THR A 160 1.79 -4.83 4.62
CA THR A 160 3.10 -5.38 4.95
C THR A 160 4.14 -4.29 4.75
N TRP A 161 5.00 -4.09 5.74
CA TRP A 161 6.04 -3.10 5.72
C TRP A 161 7.35 -3.70 6.25
N ALA A 162 8.45 -3.01 5.96
CA ALA A 162 9.72 -3.13 6.66
C ALA A 162 10.44 -1.79 6.56
N TRP A 163 11.20 -1.45 7.58
CA TRP A 163 12.12 -0.32 7.56
C TRP A 163 13.53 -0.77 7.94
N ARG A 164 14.52 0.03 7.57
CA ARG A 164 15.92 -0.14 7.91
C ARG A 164 16.47 1.20 8.38
N VAL A 165 17.15 1.15 9.52
CA VAL A 165 17.77 2.29 10.18
C VAL A 165 19.28 2.22 10.03
N SER A 166 19.93 3.37 10.14
CA SER A 166 21.37 3.46 10.38
C SER A 166 22.25 2.87 9.27
N GLU A 167 21.79 2.93 8.01
CA GLU A 167 22.52 2.36 6.89
C GLU A 167 23.58 3.32 6.34
N LYS A 168 24.70 2.76 5.87
CA LYS A 168 25.86 3.52 5.39
C LYS A 168 25.65 4.15 4.01
N SER A 169 24.69 3.64 3.23
CA SER A 169 24.37 4.15 1.90
C SER A 169 22.87 4.10 1.63
N LEU A 170 22.41 5.01 0.75
CA LEU A 170 21.02 5.02 0.28
C LEU A 170 20.65 3.73 -0.44
N ALA A 171 21.59 3.14 -1.19
CA ALA A 171 21.38 1.90 -1.94
C ALA A 171 21.14 0.72 -0.98
N ASP A 172 21.91 0.63 0.10
CA ASP A 172 21.75 -0.40 1.12
C ASP A 172 20.43 -0.26 1.87
N ALA A 173 20.08 0.96 2.28
CA ALA A 173 18.82 1.25 2.93
C ALA A 173 17.63 0.77 2.10
N LYS A 174 17.58 1.15 0.81
CA LYS A 174 16.51 0.73 -0.10
C LYS A 174 16.47 -0.78 -0.28
N THR A 175 17.63 -1.40 -0.55
CA THR A 175 17.73 -2.84 -0.83
C THR A 175 17.26 -3.66 0.36
N LYS A 176 17.77 -3.36 1.56
CA LYS A 176 17.42 -4.07 2.78
C LYS A 176 15.98 -3.83 3.22
N ALA A 177 15.42 -2.63 3.01
CA ALA A 177 14.02 -2.35 3.30
C ALA A 177 13.09 -3.16 2.37
N LEU A 178 13.40 -3.20 1.06
CA LEU A 178 12.64 -4.01 0.10
C LEU A 178 12.74 -5.51 0.42
N GLN A 179 13.95 -5.99 0.74
CA GLN A 179 14.17 -7.38 1.14
C GLN A 179 13.33 -7.74 2.37
N GLY A 180 13.41 -6.93 3.44
CA GLY A 180 12.62 -7.14 4.65
C GLY A 180 11.12 -7.14 4.38
N CYS A 181 10.63 -6.26 3.50
CA CYS A 181 9.21 -6.26 3.10
C CYS A 181 8.84 -7.57 2.41
N ARG A 182 9.65 -8.08 1.47
CA ARG A 182 9.41 -9.34 0.76
C ARG A 182 9.44 -10.55 1.70
N GLU A 183 10.37 -10.55 2.66
CA GLU A 183 10.45 -11.58 3.70
C GLU A 183 9.21 -11.58 4.59
N ASN A 184 8.73 -10.41 5.01
CA ASN A 184 7.50 -10.26 5.77
C ASN A 184 6.27 -10.70 4.97
N VAL A 185 6.23 -10.45 3.65
CA VAL A 185 5.18 -10.96 2.77
C VAL A 185 5.20 -12.49 2.75
N LYS A 186 6.37 -13.10 2.55
CA LYS A 186 6.54 -14.57 2.52
C LYS A 186 6.13 -15.19 3.86
N SER A 187 6.56 -14.61 4.97
CA SER A 187 6.23 -15.07 6.33
C SER A 187 4.75 -14.93 6.63
N GLY A 188 4.10 -13.85 6.22
CA GLY A 188 2.65 -13.65 6.39
C GLY A 188 1.77 -14.67 5.65
N LYS A 189 2.31 -15.34 4.63
CA LYS A 189 1.65 -16.44 3.90
C LYS A 189 1.83 -17.81 4.57
N LYS A 190 2.84 -17.98 5.44
CA LYS A 190 3.08 -19.26 6.13
C LYS A 190 1.86 -19.64 6.99
N GLY A 191 1.40 -20.88 6.86
CA GLY A 191 0.26 -21.40 7.62
C GLY A 191 -1.13 -20.96 7.14
N LYS A 192 -1.23 -20.20 6.05
CA LYS A 192 -2.53 -19.89 5.42
C LYS A 192 -2.94 -21.04 4.47
N PRO A 193 -4.20 -21.48 4.47
CA PRO A 193 -4.69 -22.43 3.48
C PRO A 193 -4.45 -21.91 2.06
N SER A 194 -3.93 -22.75 1.16
CA SER A 194 -3.55 -22.36 -0.20
C SER A 194 -4.73 -21.79 -1.01
N ALA A 195 -5.94 -22.30 -0.77
CA ALA A 195 -7.15 -21.80 -1.40
C ALA A 195 -7.48 -20.36 -0.97
N TRP A 196 -7.25 -20.02 0.31
CA TRP A 196 -7.48 -18.68 0.82
C TRP A 196 -6.41 -17.69 0.35
N ASP A 197 -5.14 -18.12 0.32
CA ASP A 197 -4.02 -17.33 -0.22
C ASP A 197 -4.23 -17.02 -1.70
N LYS A 198 -4.57 -18.01 -2.53
CA LYS A 198 -4.86 -17.81 -3.96
C LYS A 198 -6.07 -16.90 -4.20
N ALA A 199 -7.13 -17.05 -3.41
CA ALA A 199 -8.33 -16.23 -3.55
C ALA A 199 -8.07 -14.77 -3.14
N THR A 200 -7.34 -14.54 -2.05
CA THR A 200 -7.30 -13.22 -1.38
C THR A 200 -6.00 -12.45 -1.64
N TYR A 201 -4.91 -13.14 -1.94
CA TYR A 201 -3.57 -12.57 -2.09
C TYR A 201 -3.07 -12.66 -3.53
N LYS A 202 -3.65 -11.80 -4.39
CA LYS A 202 -3.16 -11.55 -5.74
C LYS A 202 -1.71 -11.05 -5.72
N ALA A 203 -0.90 -11.51 -6.68
CA ALA A 203 0.52 -11.16 -6.78
C ALA A 203 0.76 -9.64 -6.86
N GLU A 204 -0.15 -8.90 -7.50
CA GLU A 204 -0.09 -7.44 -7.58
C GLU A 204 -0.13 -6.74 -6.21
N HIS A 205 -0.81 -7.35 -5.21
CA HIS A 205 -0.88 -6.81 -3.85
C HIS A 205 0.40 -7.06 -3.05
N ASP A 206 1.23 -8.03 -3.47
CA ASP A 206 2.48 -8.42 -2.82
C ASP A 206 3.68 -7.56 -3.20
N VAL A 207 3.55 -6.72 -4.23
CA VAL A 207 4.65 -5.90 -4.73
C VAL A 207 5.07 -4.85 -3.69
N CYS A 208 6.23 -5.09 -3.07
CA CYS A 208 6.89 -4.14 -2.17
C CYS A 208 7.51 -2.98 -2.96
N ARG A 209 7.29 -1.75 -2.47
CA ARG A 209 7.84 -0.51 -3.02
C ARG A 209 8.38 0.36 -1.89
N ILE A 210 9.43 1.14 -2.17
CA ILE A 210 9.90 2.16 -1.25
C ILE A 210 8.80 3.22 -1.09
N ARG A 211 8.48 3.58 0.15
CA ARG A 211 7.49 4.61 0.49
C ARG A 211 8.10 5.83 1.15
N ALA A 212 9.17 5.63 1.93
CA ALA A 212 9.86 6.73 2.58
C ALA A 212 11.37 6.51 2.55
N ILE A 213 12.09 7.62 2.45
CA ILE A 213 13.55 7.69 2.54
C ILE A 213 13.85 8.87 3.45
N LEU A 214 14.75 8.68 4.42
CA LEU A 214 15.33 9.78 5.19
C LEU A 214 16.83 9.82 4.89
N MET A 215 17.30 10.99 4.48
CA MET A 215 18.70 11.26 4.20
C MET A 215 19.42 11.68 5.49
N PRO A 216 20.76 11.52 5.56
CA PRO A 216 21.57 12.16 6.58
C PRO A 216 21.24 13.66 6.72
N ARG A 217 21.28 14.19 7.93
CA ARG A 217 21.16 15.63 8.19
C ARG A 217 22.48 16.36 7.95
#